data_AF-A0A852TAK5-F1
#
_entry.id   AF-A0A852TAK5-F1
#
_cell.length_a   1.000
_cell.length_b   1.000
_cell.length_c   1.000
_cell.angle_alpha   90.00
_cell.angle_beta   90.00
_cell.angle_gamma   90.00
#
_symmetry.space_group_name_H-M   'P 1'
#
loop_
_entity.id
_entity.type
_entity.pdbx_description
1 polymer ?
#
loop_
_entity_poly.entity_id
_entity_poly.type
_entity_poly.pdbx_seq_one_letter_code
_entity_poly.pdbx_strand_id
1 'polypeptide(L)' 'MSKSMWTTPEEAMRKKKIKKNLLYIAIMIGTVVLSAAVTILANSI' A
#
# COMPACT_ATOMS: atom_id res chain seq x y z
N MET A 1 17.59 -22.97 -3.67
CA MET A 1 16.45 -23.52 -4.44
C MET A 1 15.29 -22.54 -4.33
N SER A 2 15.00 -21.79 -5.40
CA SER A 2 13.82 -20.93 -5.43
C SER A 2 12.58 -21.80 -5.31
N LYS A 3 11.81 -21.66 -4.22
CA LYS A 3 10.49 -22.27 -4.11
C LYS A 3 9.59 -21.56 -5.13
N SER A 4 9.64 -22.01 -6.39
CA SER A 4 8.63 -21.71 -7.40
C SER A 4 7.35 -22.39 -6.93
N MET A 5 6.67 -21.73 -6.01
CA MET A 5 5.37 -22.15 -5.51
C MET A 5 4.44 -22.04 -6.72
N TRP A 6 4.06 -23.18 -7.30
CA TRP A 6 3.07 -23.23 -8.37
C TRP A 6 1.73 -22.75 -7.78
N THR A 7 1.50 -21.44 -7.82
CA THR A 7 0.23 -20.85 -7.41
C THR A 7 -0.76 -21.03 -8.55
N THR A 8 -1.97 -21.52 -8.25
CA THR A 8 -3.01 -21.60 -9.26
C THR A 8 -3.43 -20.19 -9.69
N PRO A 9 -4.00 -20.01 -10.90
CA PRO A 9 -4.46 -18.72 -11.39
C PRO A 9 -5.41 -18.01 -10.40
N GLU A 10 -6.25 -18.77 -9.70
CA GLU A 10 -7.21 -18.29 -8.71
C GLU A 10 -6.49 -17.68 -7.49
N GLU A 11 -5.46 -18.36 -6.98
CA GLU A 11 -4.65 -17.86 -5.87
C GLU A 11 -3.85 -16.63 -6.26
N ALA A 12 -3.30 -16.60 -7.48
CA ALA A 12 -2.59 -15.45 -8.02
C ALA A 12 -3.50 -14.22 -8.15
N MET A 13 -4.73 -14.41 -8.63
CA MET A 13 -5.75 -13.36 -8.70
C MET A 13 -6.15 -12.86 -7.31
N ARG A 14 -6.34 -13.76 -6.34
CA ARG A 14 -6.65 -13.38 -4.94
C ARG A 14 -5.52 -12.55 -4.32
N LYS A 15 -4.27 -12.99 -4.47
CA LYS A 15 -3.09 -12.26 -4.00
C LYS A 15 -2.96 -10.89 -4.67
N LYS A 16 -3.24 -10.78 -5.97
CA LYS A 16 -3.23 -9.52 -6.72
C LYS A 16 -4.28 -8.54 -6.19
N LYS A 17 -5.50 -9.01 -5.90
CA LYS A 17 -6.57 -8.19 -5.32
C LYS A 17 -6.18 -7.64 -3.94
N ILE A 18 -5.62 -8.48 -3.07
CA ILE A 18 -5.15 -8.07 -1.73
C ILE A 18 -4.05 -7.02 -1.84
N LYS A 19 -3.05 -7.25 -2.70
CA LYS A 19 -1.96 -6.27 -2.92
C LYS A 19 -2.48 -4.93 -3.43
N LYS A 20 -3.45 -4.94 -4.37
CA LYS A 20 -4.06 -3.72 -4.89
C LYS A 20 -4.79 -2.93 -3.80
N ASN A 21 -5.56 -3.62 -2.95
CA ASN A 21 -6.25 -2.97 -1.82
C ASN A 21 -5.26 -2.38 -0.81
N LEU A 22 -4.21 -3.12 -0.45
CA LEU A 22 -3.14 -2.63 0.42
C LEU A 22 -2.49 -1.36 -0.14
N LEU A 23 -2.26 -1.31 -1.46
CA LEU A 23 -1.66 -0.16 -2.12
C LEU A 23 -2.56 1.09 -2.03
N TYR A 24 -3.87 0.93 -2.23
CA TYR A 24 -4.81 2.06 -2.06
C TYR A 24 -4.88 2.54 -0.61
N ILE A 25 -4.89 1.63 0.36
CA ILE A 25 -4.88 1.99 1.79
C ILE A 25 -3.58 2.74 2.12
N ALA A 26 -2.43 2.28 1.62
CA ALA A 26 -1.16 2.93 1.84
C ALA A 26 -1.12 4.34 1.25
N ILE A 27 -1.71 4.56 0.06
CA ILE A 27 -1.83 5.90 -0.53
C ILE A 27 -2.69 6.81 0.35
N MET A 28 -3.86 6.34 0.80
CA MET A 28 -4.73 7.11 1.69
C MET A 28 -4.01 7.52 2.98
N ILE A 29 -3.36 6.58 3.66
CA ILE A 29 -2.59 6.87 4.88
C ILE A 29 -1.45 7.85 4.57
N GLY A 30 -0.73 7.63 3.48
CA GLY A 30 0.36 8.50 3.03
C GLY A 30 -0.11 9.95 2.83
N THR A 31 -1.27 10.16 2.20
CA THR A 31 -1.81 11.51 2.00
C THR A 31 -2.19 12.20 3.31
N VAL A 32 -2.75 11.47 4.28
CA VAL A 32 -3.09 12.02 5.60
C VAL A 32 -1.82 12.41 6.35
N VAL A 33 -0.80 11.54 6.36
CA VAL A 33 0.47 11.81 7.03
C VAL A 33 1.19 13.00 6.39
N LEU A 34 1.26 13.06 5.06
CA LEU A 34 1.85 14.19 4.33
C LEU A 34 1.10 15.50 4.64
N SER A 35 -0.22 15.48 4.65
CA SER A 35 -1.03 16.67 4.95
C SER A 35 -0.79 17.16 6.38
N ALA A 36 -0.73 16.24 7.35
CA ALA A 36 -0.41 16.57 8.74
C ALA A 36 1.02 17.13 8.87
N ALA A 37 2.00 16.51 8.20
CA ALA A 37 3.39 16.96 8.21
C ALA A 37 3.53 18.38 7.64
N VAL A 38 2.89 18.66 6.50
CA VAL A 38 2.87 20.01 5.89
C VAL A 38 2.20 21.01 6.81
N THR A 39 1.08 20.65 7.45
CA THR A 39 0.39 21.52 8.41
C THR A 39 1.29 21.90 9.58
N ILE A 40 2.00 20.92 10.16
CA ILE A 40 2.92 21.17 11.27
C ILE A 40 4.07 22.07 10.81
N LEU A 41 4.67 21.77 9.65
CA LEU A 41 5.76 22.55 9.10
C LEU A 41 5.33 24.01 8.87
N ALA A 42 4.18 24.22 8.24
CA ALA A 42 3.63 25.53 7.93
C ALA A 42 3.25 26.33 9.18
N ASN A 43 2.87 25.67 10.28
CA ASN A 43 2.55 26.33 11.54
C ASN A 43 3.78 26.56 12.43
N SER A 44 4.92 25.93 12.11
CA SER A 44 6.20 26.13 12.80
C SER A 44 7.10 27.20 12.16
N ILE A 45 6.77 27.62 10.94
CA ILE A 45 7.33 28.78 10.23
C ILE A 45 6.53 30.02 10.63
#